data_AF-A0AAW1C530-F1
#
_entry.id   AF-A0AAW1C530-F1
#
_cell.length_a   1.000
_cell.length_b   1.000
_cell.length_c   1.000
_cell.angle_alpha   90.00
_cell.angle_beta   90.00
_cell.angle_gamma   90.00
#
_symmetry.space_group_name_H-M   'P 1'
#
loop_
_entity.id
_entity.type
_entity.pdbx_description
1 polymer ?
#
loop_
_entity_poly.entity_id
_entity_poly.type
_entity_poly.pdbx_seq_one_letter_code
_entity_poly.pdbx_strand_id
1 'polypeptide(L)'
;MACRGLCCCPSSNFGTLTEDTSRFLLLAVLIVLYMGCGAAIFSLIERPSELEALQKWQMKIENFSQKYNLALADLRNFLFEYESAYRIGIRVNITRPQWDLTGAFYFVGTVVSTVGKWGNCQNTNALHLAYTIWLLYLYSSENNYHSQEKGKA
;
A
#
# COMPACT_ATOMS: atom_id res chain seq x y z
N MET A 1 -20.54 69.65 10.15
CA MET A 1 -19.22 69.12 10.57
C MET A 1 -19.43 67.71 11.10
N ALA A 2 -18.84 66.74 10.38
CA ALA A 2 -18.54 65.33 10.68
C ALA A 2 -19.53 64.44 11.46
N CYS A 3 -20.13 63.49 10.73
CA CYS A 3 -20.72 62.24 11.23
C CYS A 3 -19.67 61.40 12.00
N ARG A 4 -20.08 60.84 13.14
CA ARG A 4 -19.30 59.85 13.90
C ARG A 4 -19.70 58.43 13.50
N GLY A 5 -18.72 57.68 12.97
CA GLY A 5 -18.52 56.26 13.29
C GLY A 5 -19.50 55.25 12.72
N LEU A 6 -19.51 55.07 11.39
CA LEU A 6 -19.92 53.81 10.78
C LEU A 6 -18.93 53.47 9.66
N CYS A 7 -17.81 52.83 10.01
CA CYS A 7 -16.94 52.20 9.03
C CYS A 7 -17.35 50.73 8.90
N CYS A 8 -18.11 50.46 7.85
CA CYS A 8 -18.23 49.16 7.22
C CYS A 8 -16.83 48.66 6.80
N CYS A 9 -16.50 47.42 7.12
CA CYS A 9 -15.67 46.53 6.28
C CYS A 9 -15.94 45.07 6.67
N PRO A 10 -16.69 44.31 5.86
CA PRO A 10 -16.71 42.87 5.94
C PRO A 10 -15.49 42.28 5.22
N SER A 11 -14.92 41.22 5.80
CA SER A 11 -14.18 40.15 5.12
C SER A 11 -12.86 40.50 4.40
N SER A 12 -11.74 40.12 5.03
CA SER A 12 -10.53 39.73 4.28
C SER A 12 -9.78 38.60 4.99
N ASN A 13 -10.41 37.43 5.14
CA ASN A 13 -9.72 36.15 5.43
C ASN A 13 -9.20 35.46 4.14
N PHE A 14 -9.10 36.17 3.01
CA PHE A 14 -8.65 35.60 1.74
C PHE A 14 -7.11 35.51 1.63
N GLY A 15 -6.36 36.29 2.42
CA GLY A 15 -4.89 36.32 2.34
C GLY A 15 -4.17 35.16 3.03
N THR A 16 -4.78 34.54 4.06
CA THR A 16 -4.16 33.43 4.81
C THR A 16 -4.28 32.09 4.07
N LEU A 17 -5.38 31.89 3.34
CA LEU A 17 -5.61 30.68 2.53
C LEU A 17 -4.54 30.48 1.45
N THR A 18 -4.09 31.54 0.78
CA THR A 18 -3.07 31.43 -0.29
C THR A 18 -1.67 31.18 0.25
N GLU A 19 -1.32 31.75 1.40
CA GLU A 19 -0.01 31.50 2.03
C GLU A 19 0.09 30.06 2.53
N ASP A 20 -0.94 29.54 3.20
CA ASP A 20 -0.98 28.14 3.63
C ASP A 20 -1.03 27.19 2.42
N THR A 21 -1.83 27.49 1.40
CA THR A 21 -1.89 26.69 0.16
C THR A 21 -0.53 26.63 -0.54
N SER A 22 0.20 27.75 -0.60
CA SER A 22 1.54 27.79 -1.19
C SER A 22 2.55 26.92 -0.42
N ARG A 23 2.46 26.87 0.91
CA ARG A 23 3.30 26.01 1.77
C ARG A 23 2.97 24.54 1.56
N PHE A 24 1.68 24.18 1.52
CA PHE A 24 1.24 22.81 1.21
C PHE A 24 1.69 22.36 -0.18
N LEU A 25 1.58 23.23 -1.19
CA LEU A 25 2.04 22.92 -2.55
C LEU A 25 3.56 22.76 -2.60
N LEU A 26 4.32 23.64 -1.93
CA LEU A 26 5.78 23.54 -1.87
C LEU A 26 6.22 22.23 -1.18
N LEU A 27 5.57 21.87 -0.07
CA LEU A 27 5.77 20.59 0.60
C LEU A 27 5.41 19.40 -0.30
N ALA A 28 4.29 19.45 -1.02
CA ALA A 28 3.88 18.40 -1.93
C ALA A 28 4.89 18.20 -3.07
N VAL A 29 5.39 19.29 -3.66
CA VAL A 29 6.44 19.23 -4.70
C VAL A 29 7.73 18.64 -4.12
N LEU A 30 8.16 19.07 -2.93
CA LEU A 30 9.33 18.52 -2.26
C LEU A 30 9.20 17.00 -2.00
N ILE A 31 8.02 16.56 -1.56
CA ILE A 31 7.72 15.13 -1.34
C ILE A 31 7.77 14.37 -2.66
N VAL A 32 7.17 14.88 -3.75
CA VAL A 32 7.20 14.23 -5.06
C VAL A 32 8.63 14.13 -5.60
N LEU A 33 9.45 15.17 -5.45
CA LEU A 33 10.86 15.15 -5.83
C LEU A 33 11.64 14.12 -5.00
N TYR A 34 11.42 14.09 -3.69
CA TYR A 34 12.03 13.11 -2.79
C TYR A 34 11.66 11.66 -3.18
N MET A 35 10.37 11.41 -3.45
CA MET A 35 9.88 10.10 -3.90
C MET A 35 10.44 9.73 -5.26
N GLY A 36 10.53 10.68 -6.21
CA GLY A 36 11.13 10.47 -7.52
C GLY A 36 12.61 10.11 -7.45
N CYS A 37 13.38 10.84 -6.63
CA CYS A 37 14.80 10.54 -6.37
C CYS A 37 14.97 9.17 -5.71
N GLY A 38 14.16 8.85 -4.69
CA GLY A 38 14.17 7.54 -4.04
C GLY A 38 13.84 6.41 -5.01
N ALA A 39 12.81 6.58 -5.86
CA ALA A 39 12.42 5.61 -6.87
C ALA A 39 13.52 5.39 -7.92
N ALA A 40 14.20 6.44 -8.37
CA ALA A 40 15.30 6.32 -9.32
C ALA A 40 16.49 5.56 -8.73
N ILE A 41 16.88 5.88 -7.49
CA ILE A 41 17.98 5.21 -6.78
C ILE A 41 17.65 3.74 -6.55
N PHE A 42 16.47 3.43 -6.02
CA PHE A 42 16.05 2.03 -5.83
C PHE A 42 15.91 1.29 -7.15
N SER A 43 15.41 1.93 -8.20
CA SER A 43 15.34 1.31 -9.53
C SER A 43 16.74 1.01 -10.10
N LEU A 44 17.76 1.81 -9.81
CA LEU A 44 19.13 1.53 -10.28
C LEU A 44 19.78 0.39 -9.50
N ILE A 45 19.52 0.31 -8.20
CA ILE A 45 20.10 -0.70 -7.31
C ILE A 45 19.42 -2.06 -7.49
N GLU A 46 18.09 -2.10 -7.62
CA GLU A 46 17.33 -3.36 -7.63
C GLU A 46 17.22 -3.99 -9.03
N ARG A 47 17.22 -3.20 -10.11
CA ARG A 47 17.17 -3.74 -11.49
C ARG A 47 18.26 -4.78 -11.82
N PRO A 48 19.55 -4.59 -11.48
CA PRO A 48 20.55 -5.61 -11.78
C PRO A 48 20.30 -6.92 -11.01
N SER A 49 19.85 -6.82 -9.75
CA SER A 49 19.49 -7.98 -8.93
C SER A 49 18.31 -8.77 -9.52
N GLU A 50 17.29 -8.06 -10.01
CA GLU A 50 16.14 -8.66 -10.68
C GLU A 50 16.55 -9.42 -11.96
N LEU A 51 17.40 -8.81 -12.79
CA LEU A 51 17.89 -9.44 -14.02
C LEU A 51 18.72 -10.70 -13.73
N GLU A 52 19.61 -10.65 -12.72
CA GLU A 52 20.34 -11.83 -12.29
C GLU A 52 19.43 -12.94 -11.78
N ALA A 53 18.39 -12.60 -11.02
CA ALA A 53 17.41 -13.56 -10.53
C ALA A 53 16.66 -14.23 -11.70
N LEU A 54 16.29 -13.45 -12.72
CA LEU A 54 15.66 -13.96 -13.93
C LEU A 54 16.60 -14.88 -14.73
N GLN A 55 17.87 -14.52 -14.87
CA GLN A 55 18.85 -15.38 -15.55
C GLN A 55 19.08 -16.69 -14.79
N LYS A 56 19.26 -16.62 -13.46
CA LYS A 56 19.39 -17.81 -12.59
C LYS A 56 18.14 -18.69 -12.69
N TRP A 57 16.96 -18.09 -12.79
CA TRP A 57 15.71 -18.80 -12.97
C TRP A 57 15.63 -19.52 -14.32
N GLN A 58 15.96 -18.83 -15.42
CA GLN A 58 15.97 -19.42 -16.76
C GLN A 58 16.94 -20.60 -16.84
N MET A 59 18.17 -20.43 -16.36
CA MET A 59 19.16 -21.51 -16.29
C MET A 59 18.64 -22.71 -15.47
N LYS A 60 17.91 -22.46 -14.39
CA LYS A 60 17.34 -23.53 -13.56
C LYS A 60 16.25 -24.31 -14.28
N ILE A 61 15.39 -23.63 -15.04
CA ILE A 61 14.36 -24.26 -15.87
C ILE A 61 15.01 -25.12 -16.97
N GLU A 62 16.00 -24.57 -17.68
CA GLU A 62 16.69 -25.29 -18.75
C GLU A 62 17.43 -26.53 -18.24
N ASN A 63 18.19 -26.38 -17.14
CA ASN A 63 18.89 -27.50 -16.50
C ASN A 63 17.91 -28.58 -16.02
N PHE A 64 16.74 -28.20 -15.51
CA PHE A 64 15.71 -29.15 -15.10
C PHE A 64 15.09 -29.88 -16.31
N SER A 65 14.77 -29.14 -17.36
CA SER A 65 14.25 -29.68 -18.62
C SER A 65 15.22 -30.71 -19.21
N GLN A 66 16.52 -30.38 -19.27
CA GLN A 66 17.56 -31.28 -19.77
C GLN A 66 17.75 -32.50 -18.88
N LYS A 67 17.80 -32.32 -17.55
CA LYS A 67 18.00 -33.42 -16.59
C LYS A 67 16.92 -34.50 -16.67
N TYR A 68 15.68 -34.11 -16.94
CA TYR A 68 14.53 -35.02 -17.02
C TYR A 68 14.04 -35.27 -18.44
N ASN A 69 14.75 -34.76 -19.46
CA ASN A 69 14.41 -34.89 -20.87
C ASN A 69 12.97 -34.47 -21.20
N LEU A 70 12.49 -33.42 -20.52
CA LEU A 70 11.14 -32.88 -20.67
C LEU A 70 11.11 -31.85 -21.79
N ALA A 71 9.99 -31.78 -22.52
CA ALA A 71 9.75 -30.67 -23.43
C ALA A 71 9.62 -29.37 -22.64
N LEU A 72 10.40 -28.35 -23.01
CA LEU A 72 10.42 -27.05 -22.35
C LEU A 72 9.03 -26.38 -22.34
N ALA A 73 8.21 -26.65 -23.35
CA ALA A 73 6.85 -26.17 -23.46
C ALA A 73 5.94 -26.72 -22.35
N ASP A 74 6.02 -28.03 -22.07
CA ASP A 74 5.20 -28.69 -21.05
C ASP A 74 5.59 -28.21 -19.64
N LEU A 75 6.88 -28.03 -19.40
CA LEU A 75 7.40 -27.50 -18.14
C LEU A 75 6.94 -26.04 -17.90
N ARG A 76 6.88 -25.21 -18.95
CA ARG A 76 6.37 -23.84 -18.88
C ARG A 76 4.86 -23.81 -18.62
N ASN A 77 4.09 -24.68 -19.28
CA ASN A 77 2.66 -24.80 -19.04
C ASN A 77 2.37 -25.19 -17.59
N PHE A 78 3.09 -26.18 -17.05
CA PHE A 78 2.99 -26.55 -15.63
C PHE A 78 3.33 -25.38 -14.69
N LEU A 79 4.39 -24.61 -15.00
CA LEU A 79 4.75 -23.43 -14.21
C LEU A 79 3.69 -22.33 -14.25
N PHE A 80 3.04 -22.15 -15.40
CA PHE A 80 1.95 -21.18 -15.55
C PHE A 80 0.72 -21.59 -14.73
N GLU A 81 0.35 -22.87 -14.74
CA GLU A 81 -0.70 -23.41 -13.88
C GLU A 81 -0.35 -23.26 -12.39
N TYR A 82 0.92 -23.52 -12.02
CA TYR A 82 1.41 -23.29 -10.67
C TYR A 82 1.35 -21.80 -10.29
N GLU A 83 1.74 -20.88 -11.17
CA GLU A 83 1.64 -19.43 -10.92
C GLU A 83 0.19 -19.00 -10.73
N SER A 84 -0.74 -19.55 -11.52
CA SER A 84 -2.18 -19.35 -11.36
C SER A 84 -2.67 -19.82 -9.99
N ALA A 85 -2.31 -21.03 -9.57
CA ALA A 85 -2.64 -21.56 -8.25
C ALA A 85 -1.99 -20.75 -7.11
N TYR A 86 -0.75 -20.29 -7.30
CA TYR A 86 -0.03 -19.47 -6.33
C TYR A 86 -0.66 -18.08 -6.16
N ARG A 87 -1.16 -17.46 -7.24
CA ARG A 87 -1.93 -16.21 -7.18
C ARG A 87 -3.19 -16.34 -6.32
N ILE A 88 -3.80 -17.53 -6.30
CA ILE A 88 -4.98 -17.86 -5.47
C ILE A 88 -4.57 -18.20 -4.02
N GLY A 89 -3.27 -18.22 -3.72
CA GLY A 89 -2.73 -18.45 -2.38
C GLY A 89 -2.40 -19.91 -2.08
N ILE A 90 -2.45 -20.81 -3.07
CA ILE A 90 -2.08 -22.22 -2.90
C ILE A 90 -0.55 -22.33 -2.97
N ARG A 91 0.09 -22.65 -1.83
CA ARG A 91 1.55 -22.80 -1.72
C ARG A 91 1.92 -24.28 -1.68
N VAL A 92 2.91 -24.69 -2.48
CA VAL A 92 3.37 -26.10 -2.55
C VAL A 92 4.18 -26.53 -1.32
N ASN A 93 4.83 -25.59 -0.62
CA ASN A 93 5.54 -25.90 0.62
C ASN A 93 4.74 -25.42 1.84
N ILE A 94 3.99 -26.34 2.45
CA ILE A 94 3.18 -26.11 3.65
C ILE A 94 4.04 -26.41 4.89
N THR A 95 5.22 -25.78 5.04
CA THR A 95 6.07 -26.10 6.21
C THR A 95 5.49 -25.53 7.52
N ARG A 96 4.64 -24.48 7.43
CA ARG A 96 3.87 -23.92 8.55
C ARG A 96 2.56 -23.33 8.01
N PRO A 97 1.39 -23.59 8.63
CA PRO A 97 0.19 -22.81 8.35
C PRO A 97 0.46 -21.35 8.68
N GLN A 98 0.26 -20.45 7.72
CA GLN A 98 0.45 -19.00 7.94
C GLN A 98 -0.53 -18.42 8.99
N TRP A 99 -1.60 -19.15 9.31
CA TRP A 99 -2.63 -18.79 10.28
C TRP A 99 -2.47 -19.54 11.62
N ASP A 100 -1.23 -19.78 12.06
CA ASP A 100 -0.99 -20.15 13.46
C ASP A 100 -1.33 -18.97 14.38
N LEU A 101 -1.72 -19.23 15.64
CA LEU A 101 -2.11 -18.20 16.63
C LEU A 101 -1.10 -17.02 16.69
N THR A 102 0.19 -17.31 16.59
CA THR A 102 1.28 -16.32 16.56
C THR A 102 1.29 -15.48 15.27
N GLY A 103 1.00 -16.09 14.12
CA GLY A 103 0.88 -15.37 12.83
C GLY A 103 -0.35 -14.47 12.78
N ALA A 104 -1.48 -14.93 13.34
CA ALA A 104 -2.69 -14.13 13.49
C ALA A 104 -2.50 -12.94 14.43
N PHE A 105 -1.78 -13.12 15.54
CA PHE A 105 -1.45 -12.03 16.46
C PHE A 105 -0.56 -10.96 15.82
N TYR A 106 0.47 -11.37 15.07
CA TYR A 106 1.33 -10.45 14.31
C TYR A 106 0.52 -9.66 13.26
N PHE A 107 -0.41 -10.32 12.56
CA PHE A 107 -1.33 -9.68 11.61
C PHE A 107 -2.17 -8.58 12.28
N VAL A 108 -2.79 -8.86 13.43
CA VAL A 108 -3.57 -7.85 14.16
C VAL A 108 -2.66 -6.68 14.57
N GLY A 109 -1.42 -6.96 15.00
CA GLY A 109 -0.42 -5.93 15.31
C GLY A 109 -0.06 -5.04 14.11
N THR A 110 0.03 -5.59 12.90
CA THR A 110 0.29 -4.79 11.68
C THR A 110 -0.94 -4.03 11.17
N VAL A 111 -2.17 -4.53 11.41
CA VAL A 111 -3.42 -3.78 11.16
C VAL A 111 -3.47 -2.56 12.08
N VAL A 112 -3.26 -2.78 13.37
CA VAL A 112 -3.37 -1.75 14.42
C VAL A 112 -2.27 -0.70 14.30
N SER A 113 -1.05 -1.11 13.92
CA SER A 113 0.09 -0.18 13.76
C SER A 113 0.10 0.57 12.43
N THR A 114 -0.84 0.31 11.50
CA THR A 114 -0.88 0.88 10.14
C THR A 114 0.34 0.56 9.25
N VAL A 115 1.22 -0.35 9.69
CA VAL A 115 2.48 -0.69 8.99
C VAL A 115 2.26 -1.56 7.73
N GLY A 116 1.07 -2.16 7.56
CA GLY A 116 0.57 -2.59 6.25
C GLY A 116 1.41 -3.60 5.45
N LYS A 117 2.19 -4.47 6.10
CA LYS A 117 3.00 -5.49 5.39
C LYS A 117 2.18 -6.77 5.16
N TRP A 118 1.35 -6.78 4.11
CA TRP A 118 0.40 -7.87 3.80
C TRP A 118 0.92 -8.94 2.81
N GLY A 119 2.20 -8.92 2.44
CA GLY A 119 2.76 -9.73 1.35
C GLY A 119 2.64 -11.25 1.48
N ASN A 120 2.10 -11.78 2.58
CA ASN A 120 1.92 -13.21 2.80
C ASN A 120 0.46 -13.69 2.77
N CYS A 121 -0.52 -12.80 2.87
CA CYS A 121 -1.94 -13.17 2.97
C CYS A 121 -2.67 -12.99 1.63
N GLN A 122 -2.42 -13.85 0.66
CA GLN A 122 -3.06 -13.79 -0.67
C GLN A 122 -4.48 -14.40 -0.71
N ASN A 123 -5.22 -14.40 0.40
CA ASN A 123 -6.64 -14.76 0.39
C ASN A 123 -7.49 -13.49 0.38
N THR A 124 -8.00 -13.16 -0.80
CA THR A 124 -8.73 -11.92 -1.12
C THR A 124 -9.90 -11.66 -0.19
N ASN A 125 -10.57 -12.70 0.32
CA ASN A 125 -11.79 -12.56 1.12
C ASN A 125 -11.53 -12.05 2.55
N ALA A 126 -10.48 -12.54 3.21
CA ALA A 126 -10.14 -12.12 4.57
C ALA A 126 -9.57 -10.70 4.60
N LEU A 127 -8.76 -10.35 3.58
CA LEU A 127 -8.25 -9.00 3.41
C LEU A 127 -9.37 -8.00 3.11
N HIS A 128 -10.34 -8.36 2.26
CA HIS A 128 -11.51 -7.52 2.00
C HIS A 128 -12.29 -7.27 3.28
N LEU A 129 -12.55 -8.30 4.08
CA LEU A 129 -13.26 -8.16 5.35
C LEU A 129 -12.48 -7.27 6.33
N ALA A 130 -11.17 -7.48 6.50
CA ALA A 130 -10.35 -6.65 7.37
C ALA A 130 -10.33 -5.17 6.94
N TYR A 131 -10.19 -4.91 5.63
CA TYR A 131 -10.22 -3.56 5.08
C TYR A 131 -11.59 -2.90 5.24
N THR A 132 -12.69 -3.63 4.98
CA THR A 132 -14.06 -3.11 5.17
C THR A 132 -14.34 -2.80 6.64
N ILE A 133 -13.91 -3.65 7.58
CA ILE A 133 -14.04 -3.40 9.02
C ILE A 133 -13.26 -2.17 9.45
N TRP A 134 -12.03 -2.00 8.96
CA TRP A 134 -11.21 -0.82 9.23
C TRP A 134 -11.82 0.48 8.67
N LEU A 135 -12.35 0.43 7.45
CA LEU A 135 -13.08 1.57 6.86
C LEU A 135 -14.36 1.92 7.64
N LEU A 136 -15.11 0.93 8.08
CA LEU A 136 -16.30 1.14 8.91
C LEU A 136 -15.93 1.74 10.28
N TYR A 137 -14.81 1.31 10.87
CA TYR A 137 -14.28 1.90 12.09
C TYR A 137 -13.91 3.37 11.90
N LEU A 138 -13.21 3.72 10.82
CA LEU A 138 -12.91 5.12 10.50
C LEU A 138 -14.17 5.95 10.27
N TYR A 139 -15.15 5.43 9.52
CA TYR A 139 -16.41 6.12 9.27
C TYR A 139 -17.23 6.37 10.54
N SER A 140 -17.23 5.41 11.47
CA SER A 140 -17.91 5.54 12.77
C SER A 140 -17.21 6.54 13.70
N SER A 141 -15.87 6.57 13.64
CA SER A 141 -15.05 7.52 14.39
C SER A 141 -15.34 8.95 13.95
N GLU A 142 -15.33 9.22 12.64
CA GLU A 142 -15.57 10.55 12.07
C GLU A 142 -16.96 11.13 12.42
N ASN A 143 -18.00 10.27 12.40
CA ASN A 143 -19.35 10.66 12.81
C ASN A 143 -19.49 10.98 14.32
N ASN A 144 -18.70 10.32 15.17
CA ASN A 144 -18.67 10.60 16.60
C ASN A 144 -18.02 11.96 16.90
N TYR A 145 -16.97 12.33 16.17
CA TYR A 145 -16.35 13.67 16.30
C TYR A 145 -17.32 14.78 15.91
N HIS A 146 -18.03 14.64 14.79
CA HIS A 146 -19.02 15.65 14.36
C HIS A 146 -20.24 15.76 15.30
N SER A 147 -20.61 14.67 15.99
CA SER A 147 -21.70 14.70 16.98
C SER A 147 -21.29 15.42 18.28
N GLN A 148 -20.02 15.30 18.69
CA GLN A 148 -19.47 16.01 19.85
C GLN A 148 -19.33 17.52 19.61
N GLU A 149 -19.06 17.93 18.37
CA GLU A 149 -18.95 19.33 17.99
C GLU A 149 -20.31 20.04 17.98
N LYS A 150 -21.37 19.36 17.53
CA LYS A 150 -22.75 19.90 17.52
C LYS A 150 -23.41 19.92 18.90
N GLY A 151 -22.95 19.12 19.86
CA GLY A 151 -23.44 19.14 21.24
C GLY A 151 -22.79 20.18 22.15
N LYS A 152 -21.80 20.93 21.64
CA LYS A 152 -21.12 22.03 22.35
C LYS A 152 -21.47 23.43 21.80
N ALA A 153 -22.32 23.49 20.78
CA ALA A 153 -22.84 24.74 20.21
C ALA A 153 -24.23 25.07 20.77
#